data_AF-A0A6V7IJK2-F1
#
_entry.id   AF-A0A6V7IJK2-F1
#
_cell.length_a   1.000
_cell.length_b   1.000
_cell.length_c   1.000
_cell.angle_alpha   90.00
_cell.angle_beta   90.00
_cell.angle_gamma   90.00
#
_symmetry.space_group_name_H-M   'P 1'
#
loop_
_entity.id
_entity.type
_entity.pdbx_description
1 polymer ?
#
loop_
_entity_poly.entity_id
_entity_poly.type
_entity_poly.pdbx_seq_one_letter_code
_entity_poly.pdbx_strand_id
1 'polypeptide(L)' 'PNGKPVAYQKSTLRGQTYTITADEVGEHIIQIMVNGQHIKGSPFRSQAYDAKAIQVENIPDGVVNQPVEFE' A
#
# COMPACT_ATOMS: atom_id res chain seq x y z
N PRO A 1 -3.23 -10.39 5.28
CA PRO A 1 -3.07 -9.50 6.45
C PRO A 1 -3.45 -10.23 7.76
N ASN A 2 -2.46 -10.79 8.45
CA ASN A 2 -2.64 -11.66 9.62
C ASN A 2 -2.99 -10.93 10.94
N GLY A 3 -3.53 -9.71 10.89
CA GLY A 3 -3.87 -8.92 12.09
C GLY A 3 -2.68 -8.58 13.00
N LYS A 4 -1.45 -8.67 12.48
CA LYS A 4 -0.23 -8.40 13.25
C LYS A 4 -0.10 -6.90 13.54
N PRO A 5 0.20 -6.51 14.79
CA PRO A 5 0.62 -5.14 15.10
C PRO A 5 1.95 -4.83 14.39
N VAL A 6 1.99 -3.73 13.63
CA VAL A 6 3.20 -3.26 12.95
C VAL A 6 3.82 -2.13 13.77
N ALA A 7 5.15 -2.13 13.90
CA ALA A 7 5.86 -1.04 14.55
C ALA A 7 5.66 0.27 13.77
N TYR A 8 5.50 1.38 14.49
CA TYR A 8 5.38 2.70 13.89
C TYR A 8 6.48 3.62 14.39
N GLN A 9 6.89 4.56 13.56
CA GLN A 9 7.77 5.66 13.93
C GLN A 9 6.92 6.90 14.23
N LYS A 10 7.24 7.61 15.30
CA LYS A 10 6.54 8.83 15.71
C LYS A 10 7.46 10.04 15.64
N SER A 11 7.00 11.11 15.00
CA SER A 11 7.66 12.42 15.02
C SER A 11 6.72 13.47 15.61
N THR A 12 7.27 14.42 16.37
CA THR A 12 6.54 15.53 16.99
C THR A 12 7.02 16.91 16.51
N LEU A 13 8.00 16.95 15.62
CA LEU A 13 8.73 18.16 15.24
C LEU A 13 7.85 19.21 14.52
N ARG A 14 6.80 18.79 13.81
CA ARG A 14 5.88 19.66 13.06
C ARG A 14 4.41 19.24 13.22
N GLY A 15 4.06 18.78 14.42
CA GLY A 15 2.82 18.05 14.68
C GLY A 15 3.09 16.55 14.86
N GLN A 16 2.06 15.79 15.23
CA GLN A 16 2.19 14.35 15.41
C GLN A 16 2.13 13.64 14.06
N THR A 17 3.22 12.99 13.67
CA THR A 17 3.30 12.15 12.47
C THR A 17 3.59 10.72 12.88
N TYR A 18 2.82 9.78 12.33
CA TYR A 18 3.00 8.35 12.51
C TYR A 18 3.36 7.75 11.14
N THR A 19 4.50 7.05 11.06
CA THR A 19 4.96 6.36 9.84
C THR A 19 4.95 4.86 10.08
N ILE A 20 4.38 4.12 9.13
CA ILE A 20 4.27 2.66 9.16
C ILE A 20 4.83 2.15 7.84
N THR A 21 5.65 1.11 7.89
CA THR A 21 6.12 0.38 6.70
C THR A 21 5.37 -0.93 6.63
N ALA A 22 4.84 -1.29 5.46
CA ALA A 22 4.17 -2.57 5.28
C ALA A 22 5.19 -3.69 5.08
N ASP A 23 4.95 -4.83 5.73
CA ASP A 23 5.86 -5.99 5.70
C ASP A 23 5.42 -7.03 4.66
N GLU A 24 4.17 -6.95 4.19
CA GLU A 24 3.54 -7.87 3.24
C GLU A 24 2.96 -7.07 2.06
N VAL A 25 2.89 -7.69 0.87
CA VAL A 25 2.16 -7.14 -0.29
C VAL A 25 0.66 -7.36 -0.08
N GLY A 26 -0.17 -6.35 -0.42
CA GLY A 26 -1.63 -6.48 -0.38
C GLY A 26 -2.36 -5.31 0.30
N GLU A 27 -3.67 -5.49 0.52
CA GLU A 27 -4.51 -4.52 1.22
C GLU A 27 -4.19 -4.51 2.72
N HIS A 28 -4.00 -3.32 3.27
CA HIS A 28 -3.79 -3.06 4.69
C HIS A 28 -4.88 -2.13 5.22
N ILE A 29 -5.48 -2.51 6.36
CA ILE A 29 -6.45 -1.71 7.10
C ILE A 29 -5.75 -1.12 8.32
N ILE A 30 -5.66 0.20 8.39
CA ILE A 30 -4.96 0.92 9.45
C ILE A 30 -5.99 1.57 10.36
N GLN A 31 -6.04 1.10 11.61
CA GLN A 31 -6.93 1.62 12.65
C GLN A 31 -6.17 2.56 13.58
N ILE A 32 -6.67 3.79 13.74
CA ILE A 32 -6.11 4.75 14.69
C ILE A 32 -7.21 5.16 15.66
N MET A 33 -6.94 4.97 16.95
CA MET A 33 -7.90 5.21 18.03
C MET A 33 -7.26 6.10 19.10
N VAL A 34 -8.05 6.99 19.67
CA VAL A 34 -7.71 7.81 20.84
C VAL A 34 -8.77 7.53 21.90
N ASN A 35 -8.34 7.13 23.11
CA ASN A 35 -9.22 6.74 24.21
C ASN A 35 -10.28 5.67 23.82
N GLY A 36 -9.89 4.71 22.99
CA GLY A 36 -10.79 3.66 22.51
C GLY A 36 -11.77 4.09 21.41
N GLN A 37 -11.67 5.31 20.90
CA GLN A 37 -12.54 5.82 19.83
C GLN A 37 -11.74 6.11 18.57
N HIS A 38 -12.27 5.74 17.39
CA HIS A 38 -11.64 6.05 16.11
C HIS A 38 -11.51 7.55 15.87
N ILE A 39 -10.36 7.97 15.37
CA ILE A 39 -10.20 9.34 14.86
C ILE A 39 -10.96 9.51 13.55
N LYS A 40 -11.21 10.77 13.15
CA LYS A 40 -11.83 11.08 11.86
C LYS A 40 -11.05 10.42 10.71
N GLY A 41 -11.75 9.67 9.88
CA GLY A 41 -11.17 8.98 8.71
C GLY A 41 -10.62 7.58 8.98
N SER A 42 -10.49 7.17 10.25
CA SER A 42 -10.17 5.78 10.58
C SER A 42 -11.42 4.89 10.42
N PRO A 43 -11.28 3.65 9.91
CA PRO A 43 -10.04 3.03 9.43
C PRO A 43 -9.60 3.54 8.05
N PHE A 44 -8.29 3.63 7.85
CA PHE A 44 -7.69 3.95 6.55
C PHE A 44 -7.39 2.67 5.78
N ARG A 45 -7.51 2.72 4.46
CA ARG A 45 -7.11 1.64 3.55
C ARG A 45 -5.83 2.05 2.82
N SER A 46 -4.88 1.13 2.73
CA SER A 46 -3.63 1.31 2.00
C SER A 46 -3.30 0.03 1.23
N GLN A 47 -2.68 0.18 0.06
CA GLN A 47 -2.26 -0.95 -0.76
C GLN A 47 -0.74 -0.94 -0.87
N ALA A 48 -0.11 -2.03 -0.45
CA ALA A 48 1.32 -2.25 -0.59
C ALA A 48 1.58 -3.13 -1.82
N TYR A 49 2.60 -2.78 -2.61
CA TYR A 49 2.97 -3.48 -3.82
C TYR A 49 4.47 -3.76 -3.83
N ASP A 50 4.85 -4.93 -4.35
CA ASP A 50 6.23 -5.23 -4.72
C ASP A 50 6.36 -5.15 -6.23
N ALA A 51 7.07 -4.12 -6.73
CA ALA A 51 7.28 -3.93 -8.15
C ALA A 51 8.06 -5.10 -8.80
N LYS A 52 8.85 -5.86 -8.03
CA LYS A 52 9.55 -7.04 -8.54
C LYS A 52 8.64 -8.25 -8.73
N ALA A 53 7.48 -8.26 -8.07
CA ALA A 53 6.46 -9.28 -8.24
C ALA A 53 5.57 -9.00 -9.47
N ILE A 54 5.68 -7.81 -10.08
CA ILE A 54 5.01 -7.48 -11.33
C ILE A 54 5.77 -8.19 -12.45
N GLN A 55 5.15 -9.20 -13.05
CA GLN A 55 5.64 -9.86 -14.25
C GLN A 55 4.78 -9.40 -15.41
N VAL A 56 5.42 -8.90 -16.46
CA VAL A 56 4.76 -8.65 -17.74
C VAL A 56 4.78 -9.97 -18.49
N GLU A 57 3.64 -10.38 -19.06
CA GLU A 57 3.60 -11.56 -19.92
C GLU A 57 4.38 -11.33 -21.23
N ASN A 58 4.41 -12.33 -22.12
CA ASN A 58 5.09 -12.20 -23.40
C ASN A 58 4.54 -11.01 -24.19
N ILE A 59 5.38 -10.03 -24.48
CA ILE A 59 5.05 -8.93 -25.38
C ILE A 59 5.07 -9.48 -26.81
N PRO A 60 3.93 -9.52 -27.53
CA PRO A 60 3.90 -10.08 -28.86
C PRO A 60 4.56 -9.12 -29.88
N ASP A 61 5.07 -9.69 -30.97
CA ASP A 61 5.61 -8.90 -32.08
C ASP A 61 4.53 -7.99 -32.68
N GLY A 62 4.87 -6.72 -32.87
CA GLY A 62 3.96 -5.72 -33.43
C GLY A 62 4.13 -5.49 -34.92
N VAL A 63 3.04 -5.03 -35.54
CA VAL A 63 3.00 -4.60 -36.95
C VAL A 63 3.04 -3.07 -37.00
N VAL A 64 3.84 -2.51 -37.92
CA VAL A 64 3.93 -1.06 -38.15
C VAL A 64 2.53 -0.49 -38.43
N ASN A 65 2.17 0.59 -37.73
CA ASN A 65 0.86 1.25 -37.75
C ASN A 65 -0.30 0.47 -37.11
N GLN A 66 -0.03 -0.57 -36.31
CA GLN A 66 -1.06 -1.23 -35.50
C GLN A 66 -0.71 -1.18 -34.00
N PRO A 67 -1.68 -0.86 -33.12
CA PRO A 67 -1.47 -0.97 -31.68
C PRO A 67 -1.35 -2.44 -31.28
N VAL A 68 -0.44 -2.72 -30.34
CA VAL A 68 -0.31 -4.01 -29.68
C VAL A 68 -0.60 -3.80 -28.20
N GLU A 69 -1.51 -4.61 -27.67
CA GLU A 69 -1.83 -4.67 -26.24
C GLU A 69 -1.12 -5.88 -25.62
N PHE A 70 -0.66 -5.71 -24.39
CA PHE A 70 -0.15 -6.79 -23.53
C PHE A 70 -0.95 -6.75 -22.22
N GLU A 71 -1.23 -7.92 -21.66
CA GLU A 71 -1.88 -8.07 -20.34
C GLU A 71 -0.84 -8.32 -19.24
#